data_AF-A0A858AUJ4-F1
#
_entry.id   AF-A0A858AUJ4-F1
#
_cell.length_a   1.000
_cell.length_b   1.000
_cell.length_c   1.000
_cell.angle_alpha   90.00
_cell.angle_beta   90.00
_cell.angle_gamma   90.00
#
_symmetry.space_group_name_H-M   'P 1'
#
loop_
_entity.id
_entity.type
_entity.pdbx_description
1 polymer ?
#
loop_
_entity_poly.entity_id
_entity_poly.type
_entity_poly.pdbx_seq_one_letter_code
_entity_poly.pdbx_strand_id
1 'polypeptide(L)'
;MNFKKNKKINLDETLFLQLKNNLNEDNDLKSGISKFIWNRNLSIILPTILTLLFLVGALLFMLLEGKVETNIRKMFLFIGLGAMVLLPFQMIISYLLNKKLQKKLNLIIHTKGNLKKIYETFFNQNNDLKNIEKVEYKSLNPDFSTNKFYGSHNEYLSQVGPAKKRDNLNLLSFKFNGKEGSFIIQEPVKCIKRTRSRRSDGSFRWKTNTTLVSMDSIFIVDDKIKNECNGLRIRSKGILKGDYQTESVAFNQKYSTNIAATNIAGAKFLNPIALDRLSNLNDDNFFALGVNEDVYIQKYFIKNPIYPIGIFDFTKLSSKNKLYEYMTRKIQFEKDLFKRSLEYISFIK
;
A
#
# COMPACT_ATOMS: atom_id res chain seq x y z
N MET A 1 4.03 9.21 5.05
CA MET A 1 2.91 9.88 5.75
C MET A 1 2.80 9.31 7.17
N ASN A 2 3.32 10.02 8.19
CA ASN A 2 2.85 9.76 9.55
C ASN A 2 1.35 9.99 9.50
N PHE A 3 0.51 9.07 9.97
CA PHE A 3 -0.81 9.45 10.43
C PHE A 3 -0.54 10.58 11.43
N LYS A 4 -0.68 11.85 11.02
CA LYS A 4 -0.79 12.94 11.98
C LYS A 4 -1.90 12.47 12.89
N LYS A 5 -1.54 12.18 14.13
CA LYS A 5 -2.47 11.81 15.20
C LYS A 5 -3.70 12.71 15.05
N ASN A 6 -4.87 12.08 14.92
CA ASN A 6 -6.16 12.69 15.23
C ASN A 6 -6.84 13.61 14.19
N LYS A 7 -6.75 13.35 12.88
CA LYS A 7 -7.95 13.62 12.07
C LYS A 7 -8.80 12.35 12.08
N LYS A 8 -9.77 12.29 13.00
CA LYS A 8 -10.78 11.23 13.03
C LYS A 8 -11.49 11.30 11.68
N ILE A 9 -11.13 10.41 10.76
CA ILE A 9 -11.84 10.30 9.48
C ILE A 9 -13.25 9.89 9.88
N ASN A 10 -14.22 10.78 9.62
CA ASN A 10 -15.61 10.46 9.84
C ASN A 10 -15.96 9.31 8.89
N LEU A 11 -16.49 8.25 9.49
CA LEU A 11 -16.89 7.06 8.76
C LEU A 11 -18.05 7.45 7.83
N ASP A 12 -17.95 7.10 6.55
CA ASP A 12 -19.07 7.25 5.62
C ASP A 12 -20.13 6.19 5.98
N GLU A 13 -21.22 6.65 6.60
CA GLU A 13 -22.28 5.78 7.12
C GLU A 13 -23.00 5.02 6.00
N THR A 14 -23.22 5.67 4.86
CA THR A 14 -23.82 5.07 3.66
C THR A 14 -22.98 3.92 3.14
N LEU A 15 -21.68 4.13 2.94
CA LEU A 15 -20.74 3.09 2.51
C LEU A 15 -20.62 1.97 3.55
N PHE A 16 -20.58 2.31 4.84
CA PHE A 16 -20.56 1.32 5.91
C PHE A 16 -21.81 0.44 5.91
N LEU A 17 -23.00 1.01 5.78
CA LEU A 17 -24.25 0.26 5.70
C LEU A 17 -24.32 -0.58 4.42
N GLN A 18 -23.87 -0.07 3.28
CA GLN A 18 -23.77 -0.84 2.05
C GLN A 18 -22.83 -2.05 2.22
N LEU A 19 -21.64 -1.86 2.79
CA LEU A 19 -20.72 -2.95 3.09
C LEU A 19 -21.34 -3.97 4.04
N LYS A 20 -21.97 -3.50 5.12
CA LYS A 20 -22.63 -4.37 6.10
C LYS A 20 -23.73 -5.18 5.44
N ASN A 21 -24.64 -4.56 4.71
CA ASN A 21 -25.79 -5.25 4.12
C ASN A 21 -25.37 -6.23 3.02
N ASN A 22 -24.43 -5.85 2.14
CA ASN A 22 -23.99 -6.72 1.04
C ASN A 22 -23.09 -7.89 1.48
N LEU A 23 -22.34 -7.73 2.57
CA LEU A 23 -21.34 -8.72 2.99
C LEU A 23 -21.74 -9.49 4.25
N ASN A 24 -22.75 -9.05 5.01
CA ASN A 24 -23.19 -9.76 6.22
C ASN A 24 -23.98 -11.04 5.89
N GLU A 25 -24.40 -11.27 4.67
CA GLU A 25 -25.05 -12.55 4.29
C GLU A 25 -24.04 -13.60 3.82
N ASP A 26 -22.78 -13.21 3.58
CA ASP A 26 -21.73 -14.12 3.10
C ASP A 26 -21.15 -14.98 4.25
N ASN A 27 -21.64 -16.21 4.35
CA ASN A 27 -21.19 -17.20 5.32
C ASN A 27 -19.71 -17.59 5.13
N ASP A 28 -19.20 -17.60 3.91
CA ASP A 28 -17.79 -17.93 3.63
C ASP A 28 -16.88 -16.81 4.15
N LEU A 29 -17.28 -15.55 3.97
CA LEU A 29 -16.57 -14.41 4.52
C LEU A 29 -16.57 -14.45 6.04
N LYS A 30 -17.73 -14.65 6.67
CA LYS A 30 -17.84 -14.75 8.14
C LYS A 30 -16.98 -15.87 8.71
N SER A 31 -17.04 -17.06 8.09
CA SER A 31 -16.24 -18.23 8.48
C SER A 31 -14.76 -17.97 8.28
N GLY A 32 -14.37 -17.40 7.14
CA GLY A 32 -13.00 -17.02 6.83
C GLY A 32 -12.42 -16.03 7.84
N ILE A 33 -13.16 -14.97 8.16
CA ILE A 33 -12.74 -13.94 9.12
C ILE A 33 -12.64 -14.55 10.52
N SER A 34 -13.58 -15.41 10.91
CA SER A 34 -13.52 -16.15 12.17
C SER A 34 -12.26 -17.00 12.28
N LYS A 35 -11.95 -17.78 11.24
CA LYS A 35 -10.75 -18.62 11.17
C LYS A 35 -9.48 -17.79 11.22
N PHE A 36 -9.46 -16.65 10.52
CA PHE A 36 -8.32 -15.72 10.55
C PHE A 36 -8.08 -15.13 11.95
N ILE A 37 -9.13 -14.61 12.60
CA ILE A 37 -9.01 -14.04 13.95
C ILE A 37 -8.61 -15.11 14.96
N TRP A 38 -9.20 -16.31 14.87
CA TRP A 38 -8.85 -17.45 15.71
C TRP A 38 -7.37 -17.83 15.55
N ASN A 39 -6.90 -18.01 14.31
CA ASN A 39 -5.51 -18.35 14.02
C ASN A 39 -4.53 -17.27 14.52
N ARG A 40 -4.89 -16.00 14.37
CA ARG A 40 -4.09 -14.89 14.92
C ARG A 40 -4.05 -14.94 16.44
N ASN A 41 -5.19 -15.13 17.11
CA ASN A 41 -5.22 -15.21 18.56
C ASN A 41 -4.40 -16.42 19.06
N LEU A 42 -4.51 -17.57 18.40
CA LEU A 42 -3.66 -18.74 18.66
C LEU A 42 -2.17 -18.44 18.46
N SER A 43 -1.80 -17.63 17.46
CA SER A 43 -0.42 -17.23 17.23
C SER A 43 0.16 -16.32 18.32
N ILE A 44 -0.69 -15.77 19.20
CA ILE A 44 -0.29 -14.99 20.37
C ILE A 44 -0.32 -15.86 21.63
N ILE A 45 -1.41 -16.60 21.82
CA ILE A 45 -1.63 -17.43 23.02
C ILE A 45 -0.61 -18.57 23.09
N LEU A 46 -0.39 -19.31 21.99
CA LEU A 46 0.45 -20.50 22.04
C LEU A 46 1.92 -20.19 22.34
N PRO A 47 2.57 -19.17 21.75
CA PRO A 47 3.91 -18.78 22.15
C PRO A 47 4.00 -18.32 23.60
N THR A 48 2.95 -17.66 24.12
CA THR A 48 2.91 -17.24 25.53
C THR A 48 2.91 -18.45 26.46
N ILE A 49 2.07 -19.45 26.18
CA ILE A 49 2.02 -20.72 26.94
C ILE A 49 3.35 -21.46 26.85
N LEU A 50 3.91 -21.62 25.64
CA LEU A 50 5.19 -22.31 25.46
C LEU A 50 6.34 -21.59 26.16
N THR A 51 6.36 -20.25 26.15
CA THR A 51 7.36 -19.47 26.90
C THR A 51 7.22 -19.70 28.41
N LEU A 52 5.98 -19.74 28.93
CA LEU A 52 5.74 -20.00 30.34
C LEU A 52 6.14 -21.43 30.73
N LEU A 53 5.82 -22.43 29.90
CA LEU A 53 6.27 -23.81 30.11
C LEU A 53 7.81 -23.93 30.11
N PHE A 54 8.49 -23.20 29.21
CA PHE A 54 9.94 -23.14 29.20
C PHE A 54 10.50 -22.54 30.50
N LEU A 55 9.97 -21.40 30.94
CA LEU A 55 10.40 -20.72 32.18
C LEU A 55 10.15 -21.58 33.42
N VAL A 56 8.96 -22.18 33.53
CA VAL A 56 8.60 -23.06 34.65
C VAL A 56 9.45 -24.33 34.64
N GLY A 57 9.63 -24.96 33.48
CA GLY A 57 10.49 -26.15 33.33
C GLY A 57 11.94 -25.87 33.72
N ALA A 58 12.50 -24.75 33.28
CA ALA A 58 13.85 -24.32 33.63
C ALA A 58 13.99 -24.01 35.13
N LEU A 59 13.03 -23.28 35.70
CA LEU A 59 13.03 -22.92 37.12
C LEU A 59 12.94 -24.17 38.02
N LEU A 60 12.00 -25.07 37.73
CA LEU A 60 11.86 -26.32 38.48
C LEU A 60 13.08 -27.24 38.33
N PHE A 61 13.69 -27.29 37.14
CA PHE A 61 14.94 -28.04 36.95
C PHE A 61 16.08 -27.52 37.85
N MET A 62 16.17 -26.20 38.04
CA MET A 62 17.18 -25.59 38.94
C MET A 62 16.83 -25.77 40.42
N LEU A 63 15.58 -25.52 40.82
CA LEU A 63 15.17 -25.56 42.23
C LEU A 63 15.18 -26.98 42.83
N LEU A 64 14.97 -28.00 42.00
CA LEU A 64 14.90 -29.40 42.43
C LEU A 64 16.25 -30.11 42.40
N GLU A 65 17.34 -29.39 42.14
CA GLU A 65 18.69 -29.94 42.17
C GLU A 65 19.02 -30.50 43.57
N GLY A 66 19.35 -31.79 43.64
CA GLY A 66 19.67 -32.51 44.87
C GLY A 66 18.48 -32.81 45.80
N LYS A 67 17.26 -32.35 45.48
CA LYS A 67 16.08 -32.51 46.34
C LYS A 67 15.06 -33.54 45.87
N VAL A 68 15.10 -33.92 44.59
CA VAL A 68 14.08 -34.78 43.96
C VAL A 68 14.75 -35.87 43.14
N GLU A 69 14.06 -37.00 42.99
CA GLU A 69 14.46 -38.08 42.10
C GLU A 69 14.87 -37.58 40.71
N THR A 70 15.96 -38.16 40.19
CA THR A 70 16.56 -37.77 38.91
C THR A 70 15.58 -37.85 37.74
N ASN A 71 14.61 -38.76 37.79
CA ASN A 71 13.60 -38.95 36.74
C ASN A 71 12.63 -37.76 36.64
N ILE A 72 12.15 -37.25 37.78
CA ILE A 72 11.26 -36.08 37.83
C ILE A 72 12.00 -34.84 37.31
N ARG A 73 13.29 -34.68 37.69
CA ARG A 73 14.13 -33.60 37.17
C ARG A 73 14.31 -33.67 35.64
N LYS A 74 14.58 -34.86 35.10
CA LYS A 74 14.67 -35.08 33.64
C LYS A 74 13.37 -34.74 32.92
N MET A 75 12.21 -35.06 33.51
CA MET A 75 10.91 -34.71 32.93
C MET A 75 10.75 -33.19 32.75
N PHE A 76 11.08 -32.38 33.76
CA PHE A 76 11.01 -30.92 33.64
C PHE A 76 11.99 -30.35 32.61
N LEU A 77 13.18 -30.95 32.49
CA LEU A 77 14.14 -30.61 31.43
C LEU A 77 13.55 -30.89 30.04
N PHE A 78 12.91 -32.05 29.85
CA PHE A 78 12.26 -32.40 28.58
C PHE A 78 11.10 -31.46 28.23
N ILE A 79 10.28 -31.07 29.22
CA ILE A 79 9.21 -30.07 29.01
C ILE A 79 9.80 -28.74 28.55
N GLY A 80 10.86 -28.26 29.22
CA GLY A 80 11.55 -27.03 28.85
C GLY A 80 12.13 -27.08 27.43
N LEU A 81 12.93 -28.11 27.14
CA LEU A 81 13.53 -28.29 25.81
C LEU A 81 12.48 -28.49 24.71
N GLY A 82 11.41 -29.23 24.99
CA GLY A 82 10.28 -29.41 24.07
C GLY A 82 9.62 -28.08 23.73
N ALA A 83 9.35 -27.24 24.73
CA ALA A 83 8.81 -25.91 24.51
C ALA A 83 9.76 -25.02 23.68
N MET A 84 11.07 -25.09 23.93
CA MET A 84 12.09 -24.35 23.17
C MET A 84 12.09 -24.70 21.68
N VAL A 85 11.91 -25.98 21.33
CA VAL A 85 11.85 -26.45 19.94
C VAL A 85 10.51 -26.12 19.27
N LEU A 86 9.39 -26.24 19.99
CA LEU A 86 8.05 -25.98 19.45
C LEU A 86 7.79 -24.49 19.15
N LEU A 87 8.42 -23.58 19.90
CA LEU A 87 8.27 -22.12 19.71
C LEU A 87 8.57 -21.64 18.28
N PRO A 88 9.77 -21.86 17.70
CA PRO A 88 10.08 -21.40 16.34
C PRO A 88 9.20 -22.09 15.29
N PHE A 89 8.88 -23.37 15.48
CA PHE A 89 8.02 -24.12 14.58
C PHE A 89 6.61 -23.52 14.52
N GLN A 90 6.03 -23.20 15.68
CA GLN A 90 4.72 -22.55 15.75
C GLN A 90 4.72 -21.16 15.11
N MET A 91 5.78 -20.37 15.28
CA MET A 91 5.89 -19.05 14.64
C MET A 91 5.86 -19.16 13.11
N ILE A 92 6.58 -20.15 12.55
CA ILE A 92 6.61 -20.40 11.11
C ILE A 92 5.23 -20.84 10.61
N ILE A 93 4.60 -21.81 11.27
CA ILE A 93 3.25 -22.30 10.89
C ILE A 93 2.24 -21.15 10.92
N SER A 94 2.22 -20.38 12.01
CA SER A 94 1.30 -19.25 12.16
C SER A 94 1.47 -18.22 11.05
N TYR A 95 2.72 -17.90 10.67
CA TYR A 95 3.03 -16.98 9.58
C TYR A 95 2.49 -17.50 8.23
N LEU A 96 2.74 -18.77 7.91
CA LEU A 96 2.29 -19.38 6.64
C LEU A 96 0.77 -19.48 6.56
N LEU A 97 0.11 -19.90 7.64
CA LEU A 97 -1.35 -20.00 7.72
C LEU A 97 -2.02 -18.62 7.59
N ASN A 98 -1.52 -17.60 8.29
CA ASN A 98 -2.06 -16.25 8.21
C ASN A 98 -1.95 -15.69 6.78
N LYS A 99 -0.81 -15.88 6.11
CA LYS A 99 -0.62 -15.46 4.71
C LYS A 99 -1.61 -16.16 3.77
N LYS A 100 -1.80 -17.47 3.93
CA LYS A 100 -2.76 -18.26 3.12
C LYS A 100 -4.20 -17.82 3.35
N LEU A 101 -4.60 -17.61 4.61
CA LEU A 101 -5.94 -17.16 4.98
C LEU A 101 -6.22 -15.74 4.46
N GLN A 102 -5.24 -14.84 4.52
CA GLN A 102 -5.36 -13.49 3.98
C GLN A 102 -5.59 -13.48 2.46
N LYS A 103 -4.86 -14.32 1.72
CA LYS A 103 -5.10 -14.49 0.27
C LYS A 103 -6.50 -15.04 0.00
N LYS A 104 -6.94 -16.05 0.76
CA LYS A 104 -8.28 -16.63 0.64
C LYS A 104 -9.38 -15.59 0.94
N LEU A 105 -9.20 -14.75 1.96
CA LEU A 105 -10.16 -13.71 2.32
C LEU A 105 -10.30 -12.66 1.23
N ASN A 106 -9.20 -12.16 0.68
CA ASN A 106 -9.25 -11.24 -0.46
C ASN A 106 -9.96 -11.91 -1.66
N LEU A 107 -9.67 -13.18 -1.95
CA LEU A 107 -10.36 -13.91 -3.01
C LEU A 107 -11.89 -13.99 -2.78
N ILE A 108 -12.34 -14.25 -1.55
CA ILE A 108 -13.78 -14.30 -1.22
C ILE A 108 -14.44 -12.93 -1.45
N ILE A 109 -13.85 -11.86 -0.93
CA ILE A 109 -14.41 -10.50 -1.08
C ILE A 109 -14.46 -10.09 -2.55
N HIS A 110 -13.42 -10.43 -3.33
CA HIS A 110 -13.36 -10.09 -4.75
C HIS A 110 -14.35 -10.90 -5.61
N THR A 111 -14.53 -12.19 -5.33
CA THR A 111 -15.37 -13.06 -6.18
C THR A 111 -16.83 -13.07 -5.76
N LYS A 112 -17.13 -12.98 -4.47
CA LYS A 112 -18.49 -13.09 -3.91
C LYS A 112 -19.01 -11.78 -3.31
N GLY A 113 -18.12 -10.91 -2.85
CA GLY A 113 -18.47 -9.82 -1.93
C GLY A 113 -19.16 -8.60 -2.53
N ASN A 114 -19.72 -8.66 -3.73
CA ASN A 114 -20.32 -7.50 -4.42
C ASN A 114 -19.43 -6.24 -4.42
N LEU A 115 -18.10 -6.41 -4.27
CA LEU A 115 -17.16 -5.30 -4.07
C LEU A 115 -17.22 -4.33 -5.25
N LYS A 116 -17.34 -4.87 -6.46
CA LYS A 116 -17.55 -4.09 -7.68
C LYS A 116 -18.73 -3.13 -7.57
N LYS A 117 -19.91 -3.64 -7.22
CA LYS A 117 -21.11 -2.82 -7.06
C LYS A 117 -20.94 -1.75 -5.97
N ILE A 118 -20.26 -2.08 -4.87
CA ILE A 118 -20.00 -1.15 -3.77
C ILE A 118 -19.10 0.00 -4.24
N TYR A 119 -17.99 -0.31 -4.92
CA TYR A 119 -17.11 0.72 -5.49
C TYR A 119 -17.84 1.58 -6.52
N GLU A 120 -18.53 0.95 -7.48
CA GLU A 120 -19.25 1.68 -8.53
C GLU A 120 -20.32 2.60 -7.93
N THR A 121 -21.09 2.11 -6.96
CA THR A 121 -22.11 2.93 -6.27
C THR A 121 -21.45 4.08 -5.52
N PHE A 122 -20.43 3.79 -4.70
CA PHE A 122 -19.77 4.79 -3.87
C PHE A 122 -19.09 5.89 -4.70
N PHE A 123 -18.35 5.54 -5.76
CA PHE A 123 -17.63 6.53 -6.57
C PHE A 123 -18.55 7.30 -7.51
N ASN A 124 -19.62 6.69 -8.06
CA ASN A 124 -20.55 7.40 -8.95
C ASN A 124 -21.54 8.30 -8.20
N GLN A 125 -21.84 8.02 -6.92
CA GLN A 125 -22.68 8.88 -6.09
C GLN A 125 -21.90 10.04 -5.44
N ASN A 126 -20.56 10.02 -5.51
CA ASN A 126 -19.74 10.99 -4.79
C ASN A 126 -19.51 12.28 -5.58
N ASN A 127 -20.26 13.33 -5.22
CA ASN A 127 -20.16 14.65 -5.86
C ASN A 127 -18.81 15.37 -5.65
N ASP A 128 -17.93 14.88 -4.77
CA ASP A 128 -16.61 15.50 -4.55
C ASP A 128 -15.65 15.31 -5.74
N LEU A 129 -15.91 14.32 -6.60
CA LEU A 129 -15.10 13.97 -7.75
C LEU A 129 -15.59 14.73 -8.99
N LYS A 130 -15.25 16.01 -9.07
CA LYS A 130 -15.66 16.87 -10.19
C LYS A 130 -15.18 16.32 -11.54
N ASN A 131 -16.05 16.39 -12.54
CA ASN A 131 -15.80 15.99 -13.92
C ASN A 131 -15.43 14.51 -14.10
N ILE A 132 -15.78 13.66 -13.14
CA ILE A 132 -15.62 12.22 -13.22
C ILE A 132 -16.99 11.60 -13.48
N GLU A 133 -17.05 10.76 -14.50
CA GLU A 133 -18.24 10.02 -14.88
C GLU A 133 -17.92 8.52 -15.03
N LYS A 134 -18.95 7.68 -14.89
CA LYS A 134 -18.90 6.24 -15.22
C LYS A 134 -17.71 5.52 -14.59
N VAL A 135 -17.56 5.64 -13.26
CA VAL A 135 -16.53 4.91 -12.54
C VAL A 135 -16.90 3.43 -12.52
N GLU A 136 -16.01 2.60 -13.06
CA GLU A 136 -16.10 1.14 -13.12
C GLU A 136 -14.94 0.51 -12.35
N TYR A 137 -15.23 -0.45 -11.48
CA TYR A 137 -14.20 -1.19 -10.77
C TYR A 137 -13.85 -2.47 -11.52
N LYS A 138 -12.57 -2.62 -11.88
CA LYS A 138 -12.04 -3.83 -12.52
C LYS A 138 -11.17 -4.58 -11.52
N SER A 139 -11.71 -5.69 -11.00
CA SER A 139 -11.00 -6.64 -10.15
C SER A 139 -10.23 -7.64 -11.03
N LEU A 140 -8.92 -7.43 -11.18
CA LEU A 140 -8.06 -8.25 -12.03
C LEU A 140 -7.23 -9.24 -11.21
N ASN A 141 -6.79 -8.87 -10.01
CA ASN A 141 -5.92 -9.70 -9.19
C ASN A 141 -6.19 -9.52 -7.68
N PRO A 142 -6.56 -10.59 -6.96
CA PRO A 142 -6.76 -10.57 -5.51
C PRO A 142 -5.44 -10.70 -4.70
N ASP A 143 -4.27 -10.62 -5.34
CA ASP A 143 -2.99 -10.82 -4.66
C ASP A 143 -2.64 -9.70 -3.67
N PHE A 144 -2.17 -10.13 -2.50
CA PHE A 144 -1.76 -9.27 -1.38
C PHE A 144 -0.23 -9.20 -1.29
N SER A 145 0.48 -9.52 -2.37
CA SER A 145 1.93 -9.64 -2.32
C SER A 145 2.62 -8.29 -2.10
N THR A 146 3.88 -8.38 -1.67
CA THR A 146 4.76 -7.24 -1.48
C THR A 146 6.05 -7.58 -2.20
N ASN A 147 6.43 -6.74 -3.16
CA ASN A 147 7.64 -6.92 -3.93
C ASN A 147 8.86 -6.59 -3.07
N LYS A 148 10.03 -7.16 -3.38
CA LYS A 148 11.27 -6.88 -2.66
C LYS A 148 12.23 -6.14 -3.57
N PHE A 149 12.89 -5.13 -3.02
CA PHE A 149 13.98 -4.42 -3.66
C PHE A 149 15.19 -4.41 -2.71
N TYR A 150 16.34 -4.87 -3.18
CA TYR A 150 17.57 -4.88 -2.38
C TYR A 150 18.35 -3.59 -2.61
N GLY A 151 18.17 -2.63 -1.71
CA GLY A 151 18.70 -1.28 -1.82
C GLY A 151 17.91 -0.30 -0.96
N SER A 152 18.35 0.95 -0.95
CA SER A 152 17.61 2.03 -0.30
C SER A 152 16.33 2.41 -1.07
N HIS A 153 15.36 3.04 -0.41
CA HIS A 153 14.18 3.53 -1.11
C HIS A 153 14.54 4.64 -2.13
N ASN A 154 15.59 5.42 -1.88
CA ASN A 154 16.08 6.42 -2.83
C ASN A 154 16.65 5.77 -4.10
N GLU A 155 17.43 4.69 -3.95
CA GLU A 155 17.91 3.89 -5.09
C GLU A 155 16.73 3.34 -5.89
N TYR A 156 15.72 2.77 -5.22
CA TYR A 156 14.49 2.30 -5.88
C TYR A 156 13.82 3.43 -6.67
N LEU A 157 13.52 4.57 -6.03
CA LEU A 157 12.87 5.71 -6.66
C LEU A 157 13.67 6.29 -7.83
N SER A 158 15.01 6.26 -7.76
CA SER A 158 15.87 6.70 -8.87
C SER A 158 15.74 5.81 -10.11
N GLN A 159 15.45 4.51 -9.92
CA GLN A 159 15.29 3.53 -10.99
C GLN A 159 13.86 3.46 -11.55
N VAL A 160 12.87 4.07 -10.87
CA VAL A 160 11.49 4.08 -11.39
C VAL A 160 11.42 4.95 -12.64
N GLY A 161 11.20 4.31 -13.79
CA GLY A 161 10.97 4.94 -15.09
C GLY A 161 9.64 5.72 -15.17
N PRO A 162 9.22 6.14 -16.37
CA PRO A 162 7.86 6.64 -16.60
C PRO A 162 6.82 5.61 -16.14
N ALA A 163 5.66 6.09 -15.66
CA ALA A 163 4.60 5.18 -15.26
C ALA A 163 4.11 4.39 -16.49
N LYS A 164 3.86 3.10 -16.28
CA LYS A 164 3.26 2.21 -17.26
C LYS A 164 2.04 1.56 -16.63
N LYS A 165 0.95 1.49 -17.39
CA LYS A 165 -0.23 0.76 -16.98
C LYS A 165 0.13 -0.73 -16.85
N ARG A 166 -0.38 -1.38 -15.82
CA ARG A 166 -0.19 -2.82 -15.60
C ARG A 166 -1.53 -3.52 -15.76
N ASP A 167 -1.58 -4.53 -16.62
CA ASP A 167 -2.82 -5.21 -16.96
C ASP A 167 -3.30 -6.19 -15.88
N ASN A 168 -2.47 -6.47 -14.88
CA ASN A 168 -2.76 -7.43 -13.81
C ASN A 168 -3.05 -6.78 -12.45
N LEU A 169 -3.30 -5.46 -12.40
CA LEU A 169 -3.64 -4.76 -11.15
C LEU A 169 -5.09 -4.33 -11.15
N ASN A 170 -5.72 -4.37 -9.96
CA ASN A 170 -7.05 -3.80 -9.80
C ASN A 170 -7.02 -2.30 -10.08
N LEU A 171 -8.05 -1.82 -10.77
CA LEU A 171 -8.13 -0.44 -11.22
C LEU A 171 -9.54 0.11 -11.15
N LEU A 172 -9.64 1.43 -11.06
CA LEU A 172 -10.87 2.17 -11.35
C LEU A 172 -10.74 2.75 -12.77
N SER A 173 -11.61 2.31 -13.67
CA SER A 173 -11.82 2.95 -14.98
C SER A 173 -12.83 4.08 -14.81
N PHE A 174 -12.65 5.20 -15.50
CA PHE A 174 -13.55 6.34 -15.41
C PHE A 174 -13.45 7.22 -16.66
N LYS A 175 -14.41 8.12 -16.85
CA LYS A 175 -14.31 9.22 -17.81
C LYS A 175 -13.99 10.52 -17.09
N PHE A 176 -12.98 11.25 -17.56
CA PHE A 176 -12.61 12.57 -17.07
C PHE A 176 -12.66 13.58 -18.21
N ASN A 177 -13.58 14.55 -18.12
CA ASN A 177 -13.86 15.48 -19.23
C ASN A 177 -14.05 14.76 -20.58
N GLY A 178 -14.81 13.67 -20.59
CA GLY A 178 -15.06 12.85 -21.78
C GLY A 178 -13.92 11.91 -22.21
N LYS A 179 -12.74 11.98 -21.59
CA LYS A 179 -11.58 11.13 -21.89
C LYS A 179 -11.53 9.90 -20.99
N GLU A 180 -11.12 8.78 -21.56
CA GLU A 180 -10.96 7.54 -20.80
C GLU A 180 -9.78 7.65 -19.83
N GLY A 181 -10.00 7.22 -18.59
CA GLY A 181 -9.04 7.29 -17.52
C GLY A 181 -8.96 5.98 -16.73
N SER A 182 -7.83 5.76 -16.09
CA SER A 182 -7.67 4.68 -15.11
C SER A 182 -6.83 5.09 -13.92
N PHE A 183 -7.26 4.68 -12.73
CA PHE A 183 -6.54 4.87 -11.48
C PHE A 183 -6.10 3.52 -10.93
N ILE A 184 -4.82 3.41 -10.58
CA ILE A 184 -4.23 2.20 -10.00
C ILE A 184 -3.45 2.54 -8.74
N ILE A 185 -3.38 1.56 -7.84
CA ILE A 185 -2.42 1.52 -6.74
C ILE A 185 -1.54 0.30 -6.95
N GLN A 186 -0.23 0.52 -7.04
CA GLN A 186 0.74 -0.55 -7.23
C GLN A 186 0.97 -1.32 -5.94
N GLU A 187 1.37 -2.58 -6.08
CA GLU A 187 1.80 -3.41 -4.96
C GLU A 187 2.95 -2.73 -4.19
N PRO A 188 2.95 -2.76 -2.85
CA PRO A 188 4.01 -2.17 -2.07
C PRO A 188 5.36 -2.86 -2.34
N VAL A 189 6.43 -2.07 -2.34
CA VAL A 189 7.81 -2.53 -2.49
C VAL A 189 8.55 -2.39 -1.16
N LYS A 190 9.06 -3.51 -0.65
CA LYS A 190 9.92 -3.60 0.53
C LYS A 190 11.37 -3.37 0.13
N CYS A 191 11.86 -2.14 0.33
CA CYS A 191 13.25 -1.75 0.14
C CYS A 191 14.08 -2.19 1.35
N ILE A 192 15.08 -3.06 1.12
CA ILE A 192 15.91 -3.68 2.16
C ILE A 192 17.36 -3.21 1.98
N LYS A 193 17.81 -2.28 2.84
CA LYS A 193 19.20 -1.81 2.87
C LYS A 193 19.97 -2.47 3.99
N ARG A 194 21.09 -3.12 3.68
CA ARG A 194 22.04 -3.62 4.68
C ARG A 194 23.22 -2.65 4.79
N THR A 195 23.48 -2.14 5.98
CA THR A 195 24.62 -1.26 6.25
C THR A 195 25.58 -1.97 7.19
N ARG A 196 26.87 -1.99 6.84
CA ARG A 196 27.94 -2.54 7.68
C ARG A 196 28.53 -1.41 8.51
N SER A 197 28.59 -1.57 9.83
CA SER A 197 29.28 -0.63 10.72
C SER A 197 30.34 -1.37 11.53
N ARG A 198 31.51 -0.74 11.70
CA ARG A 198 32.58 -1.25 12.58
C ARG A 198 32.27 -0.87 14.03
N ARG A 199 32.48 -1.79 14.95
CA ARG A 199 32.36 -1.56 16.40
C ARG A 199 33.72 -1.12 16.97
N SER A 200 33.70 -0.62 18.20
CA SER A 200 34.91 -0.25 18.95
C SER A 200 35.87 -1.43 19.15
N ASP A 201 35.35 -2.65 19.27
CA ASP A 201 36.11 -3.90 19.36
C ASP A 201 36.71 -4.37 18.01
N GLY A 202 36.59 -3.58 16.94
CA GLY A 202 37.07 -3.93 15.60
C GLY A 202 36.15 -4.87 14.81
N SER A 203 35.14 -5.47 15.44
CA SER A 203 34.18 -6.36 14.77
C SER A 203 33.18 -5.61 13.90
N PHE A 204 32.49 -6.33 13.01
CA PHE A 204 31.50 -5.75 12.11
C PHE A 204 30.08 -6.13 12.52
N ARG A 205 29.17 -5.14 12.51
CA ARG A 205 27.74 -5.36 12.67
C ARG A 205 27.01 -5.00 11.39
N TRP A 206 26.09 -5.87 10.98
CA TRP A 206 25.13 -5.57 9.93
C TRP A 206 23.85 -4.98 10.54
N LYS A 207 23.43 -3.82 10.04
CA LYS A 207 22.13 -3.22 10.32
C LYS A 207 21.26 -3.31 9.08
N THR A 208 20.13 -4.00 9.18
CA THR A 208 19.13 -4.05 8.11
C THR A 208 18.09 -2.97 8.36
N ASN A 209 17.98 -2.01 7.45
CA ASN A 209 16.88 -1.05 7.42
C ASN A 209 15.88 -1.49 6.35
N THR A 210 14.60 -1.55 6.73
CA THR A 210 13.51 -1.89 5.84
C THR A 210 12.60 -0.69 5.70
N THR A 211 12.31 -0.28 4.47
CA THR A 211 11.38 0.80 4.16
C THR A 211 10.37 0.32 3.12
N LEU A 212 9.08 0.53 3.37
CA LEU A 212 8.02 0.24 2.41
C LEU A 212 7.75 1.48 1.55
N VAL A 213 7.64 1.27 0.24
CA VAL A 213 7.26 2.27 -0.75
C VAL A 213 6.02 1.78 -1.47
N SER A 214 4.97 2.59 -1.53
CA SER A 214 3.77 2.35 -2.34
C SER A 214 3.65 3.45 -3.37
N MET A 215 3.06 3.15 -4.53
CA MET A 215 2.82 4.14 -5.59
C MET A 215 1.37 4.08 -6.05
N ASP A 216 0.79 5.23 -6.30
CA ASP A 216 -0.46 5.35 -7.05
C ASP A 216 -0.20 6.02 -8.41
N SER A 217 -1.09 5.78 -9.36
CA SER A 217 -1.00 6.41 -10.68
C SER A 217 -2.37 6.61 -11.30
N ILE A 218 -2.57 7.76 -11.96
CA ILE A 218 -3.67 7.96 -12.92
C ILE A 218 -3.07 7.95 -14.32
N PHE A 219 -3.80 7.38 -15.27
CA PHE A 219 -3.55 7.45 -16.71
C PHE A 219 -4.79 8.02 -17.40
N ILE A 220 -4.62 9.00 -18.30
CA ILE A 220 -5.67 9.59 -19.14
C ILE A 220 -5.27 9.40 -20.60
N VAL A 221 -6.20 8.82 -21.36
CA VAL A 221 -6.04 8.64 -22.80
C VAL A 221 -6.36 9.96 -23.51
N ASP A 222 -5.35 10.55 -24.13
CA ASP A 222 -5.47 11.77 -24.93
C ASP A 222 -4.53 11.67 -26.13
N ASP A 223 -5.07 11.26 -27.29
CA ASP A 223 -4.27 11.02 -28.50
C ASP A 223 -3.57 12.29 -28.99
N LYS A 224 -4.16 13.46 -28.77
CA LYS A 224 -3.54 14.74 -29.17
C LYS A 224 -2.30 15.00 -28.32
N ILE A 225 -2.44 14.95 -27.00
CA ILE A 225 -1.31 15.17 -26.09
C ILE A 225 -0.26 14.08 -26.26
N LYS A 226 -0.68 12.82 -26.45
CA LYS A 226 0.21 11.70 -26.74
C LYS A 226 1.09 11.99 -27.95
N ASN A 227 0.49 12.33 -29.09
CA ASN A 227 1.24 12.56 -30.32
C ASN A 227 2.19 13.76 -30.24
N GLU A 228 1.77 14.82 -29.54
CA GLU A 228 2.54 16.06 -29.46
C GLU A 228 3.62 16.07 -28.37
N CYS A 229 3.40 15.32 -27.28
CA CYS A 229 4.16 15.48 -26.04
C CYS A 229 4.75 14.16 -25.50
N ASN A 230 4.73 13.07 -26.26
CA ASN A 230 5.27 11.78 -25.80
C ASN A 230 6.71 11.91 -25.28
N GLY A 231 6.98 11.28 -24.13
CA GLY A 231 8.28 11.31 -23.47
C GLY A 231 8.51 12.54 -22.58
N LEU A 232 7.58 13.51 -22.55
CA LEU A 232 7.61 14.61 -21.60
C LEU A 232 7.50 14.08 -20.17
N ARG A 233 8.36 14.58 -19.28
CA ARG A 233 8.35 14.25 -17.87
C ARG A 233 8.64 15.48 -17.02
N ILE A 234 7.85 15.63 -15.96
CA ILE A 234 7.98 16.63 -14.91
C ILE A 234 8.22 15.87 -13.61
N ARG A 235 9.21 16.29 -12.83
CA ARG A 235 9.51 15.78 -11.48
C ARG A 235 9.82 16.95 -10.55
N SER A 236 9.97 16.70 -9.24
CA SER A 236 10.47 17.71 -8.31
C SER A 236 11.81 18.28 -8.76
N LYS A 237 12.08 19.54 -8.39
CA LYS A 237 13.27 20.30 -8.82
C LYS A 237 14.58 19.52 -8.60
N GLY A 238 15.49 19.63 -9.58
CA GLY A 238 16.84 19.06 -9.53
C GLY A 238 16.94 17.56 -9.85
N ILE A 239 15.82 16.88 -10.11
CA ILE A 239 15.83 15.45 -10.44
C ILE A 239 16.07 15.21 -11.94
N LEU A 240 15.51 16.06 -12.80
CA LEU A 240 15.69 15.98 -14.25
C LEU A 240 16.68 17.05 -14.72
N LYS A 241 17.38 16.75 -15.82
CA LYS A 241 18.43 17.59 -16.42
C LYS A 241 17.95 18.37 -17.66
N GLY A 242 16.65 18.57 -17.83
CA GLY A 242 16.16 19.40 -18.93
C GLY A 242 16.35 20.87 -18.61
N ASP A 243 16.60 21.65 -19.66
CA ASP A 243 16.85 23.09 -19.56
C ASP A 243 15.59 23.92 -19.83
N TYR A 244 14.45 23.27 -20.11
CA TYR A 244 13.18 23.96 -20.31
C TYR A 244 12.71 24.63 -19.03
N GLN A 245 12.75 25.96 -19.03
CA GLN A 245 12.25 26.83 -17.98
C GLN A 245 11.01 27.55 -18.49
N THR A 246 9.98 27.58 -17.65
CA THR A 246 8.74 28.29 -17.95
C THR A 246 8.83 29.74 -17.46
N GLU A 247 7.94 30.61 -17.91
CA GLU A 247 7.84 31.97 -17.35
C GLU A 247 7.37 31.97 -15.88
N SER A 248 6.77 30.87 -15.41
CA SER A 248 6.37 30.71 -14.02
C SER A 248 7.57 30.39 -13.13
N VAL A 249 8.05 31.40 -12.42
CA VAL A 249 9.08 31.26 -11.37
C VAL A 249 8.65 30.24 -10.31
N ALA A 250 7.38 30.27 -9.90
CA ALA A 250 6.83 29.35 -8.91
C ALA A 250 6.90 27.89 -9.38
N PHE A 251 6.61 27.63 -10.66
CA PHE A 251 6.75 26.29 -11.24
C PHE A 251 8.22 25.84 -11.24
N ASN A 252 9.13 26.67 -11.75
CA ASN A 252 10.56 26.35 -11.87
C ASN A 252 11.25 26.19 -10.49
N GLN A 253 10.68 26.76 -9.43
CA GLN A 253 11.15 26.55 -8.06
C GLN A 253 10.75 25.17 -7.50
N LYS A 254 9.62 24.61 -7.93
CA LYS A 254 9.09 23.33 -7.43
C LYS A 254 9.47 22.13 -8.29
N TYR A 255 9.52 22.31 -9.61
CA TYR A 255 9.63 21.23 -10.57
C TYR A 255 10.81 21.38 -11.53
N SER A 256 11.20 20.29 -12.15
CA SER A 256 12.15 20.19 -13.27
C SER A 256 11.56 19.31 -14.36
N THR A 257 11.96 19.54 -15.61
CA THR A 257 11.52 18.73 -16.76
C THR A 257 12.71 18.03 -17.42
N ASN A 258 12.46 17.06 -18.30
CA ASN A 258 13.49 16.45 -19.15
C ASN A 258 13.57 17.07 -20.56
N ILE A 259 12.91 18.21 -20.77
CA ILE A 259 12.75 18.82 -22.09
C ILE A 259 13.81 19.92 -22.28
N ALA A 260 14.29 20.08 -23.52
CA ALA A 260 15.16 21.19 -23.91
C ALA A 260 14.36 22.50 -24.10
N ALA A 261 14.97 23.65 -23.85
CA ALA A 261 14.31 24.96 -23.93
C ALA A 261 13.62 25.24 -25.29
N THR A 262 14.13 24.68 -26.39
CA THR A 262 13.62 24.88 -27.75
C THR A 262 12.45 23.97 -28.14
N ASN A 263 12.09 22.98 -27.31
CA ASN A 263 11.11 21.97 -27.69
C ASN A 263 9.67 22.44 -27.43
N ILE A 264 8.91 22.60 -28.51
CA ILE A 264 7.53 23.09 -28.50
C ILE A 264 6.55 22.19 -27.72
N ALA A 265 6.86 20.90 -27.57
CA ALA A 265 6.06 19.97 -26.80
C ALA A 265 5.94 20.40 -25.32
N GLY A 266 7.03 20.95 -24.77
CA GLY A 266 7.05 21.50 -23.42
C GLY A 266 6.03 22.62 -23.26
N ALA A 267 6.02 23.57 -24.21
CA ALA A 267 5.11 24.71 -24.20
C ALA A 267 3.63 24.31 -24.40
N LYS A 268 3.37 23.30 -25.24
CA LYS A 268 2.02 22.79 -25.47
C LYS A 268 1.43 22.12 -24.21
N PHE A 269 2.22 21.28 -23.54
CA PHE A 269 1.77 20.60 -22.32
C PHE A 269 1.69 21.54 -21.12
N LEU A 270 2.72 22.37 -20.92
CA LEU A 270 2.83 23.35 -19.83
C LEU A 270 2.22 24.70 -20.23
N ASN A 271 0.97 24.68 -20.70
CA ASN A 271 0.22 25.89 -20.99
C ASN A 271 -0.06 26.71 -19.69
N PRO A 272 -0.51 27.97 -19.79
CA PRO A 272 -0.72 28.83 -18.62
C PRO A 272 -1.63 28.22 -17.54
N ILE A 273 -2.66 27.47 -17.94
CA ILE A 273 -3.57 26.80 -16.99
C ILE A 273 -2.85 25.68 -16.24
N ALA A 274 -2.06 24.86 -16.95
CA ALA A 274 -1.25 23.82 -16.33
C ALA A 274 -0.21 24.42 -15.37
N LEU A 275 0.46 25.49 -15.76
CA LEU A 275 1.46 26.17 -14.94
C LEU A 275 0.86 26.73 -13.66
N ASP A 276 -0.25 27.45 -13.74
CA ASP A 276 -0.94 27.99 -12.56
C ASP A 276 -1.36 26.86 -11.61
N ARG A 277 -2.02 25.82 -12.15
CA ARG A 277 -2.46 24.67 -11.35
C ARG A 277 -1.29 23.98 -10.63
N LEU A 278 -0.25 23.59 -11.38
CA LEU A 278 0.89 22.85 -10.82
C LEU A 278 1.67 23.70 -9.81
N SER A 279 1.81 25.00 -10.06
CA SER A 279 2.48 25.94 -9.16
C SER A 279 1.77 26.06 -7.81
N ASN A 280 0.45 25.93 -7.78
CA ASN A 280 -0.37 26.07 -6.57
C ASN A 280 -0.52 24.76 -5.78
N LEU A 281 -0.17 23.61 -6.35
CA LEU A 281 -0.19 22.34 -5.63
C LEU A 281 0.97 22.24 -4.61
N ASN A 282 0.66 21.66 -3.45
CA ASN A 282 1.63 21.37 -2.41
C ASN A 282 1.44 19.93 -1.92
N ASP A 283 2.17 18.99 -2.52
CA ASP A 283 2.09 17.57 -2.20
C ASP A 283 3.49 16.93 -2.16
N ASP A 284 3.94 16.59 -0.95
CA ASP A 284 5.23 15.91 -0.72
C ASP A 284 5.30 14.52 -1.38
N ASN A 285 4.16 13.94 -1.76
CA ASN A 285 4.08 12.61 -2.35
C ASN A 285 4.15 12.65 -3.88
N PHE A 286 4.21 13.84 -4.50
CA PHE A 286 4.38 13.98 -5.95
C PHE A 286 5.66 13.28 -6.40
N PHE A 287 5.54 12.35 -7.36
CA PHE A 287 6.69 11.68 -7.94
C PHE A 287 7.00 12.19 -9.35
N ALA A 288 6.03 12.08 -10.26
CA ALA A 288 6.19 12.46 -11.65
C ALA A 288 4.84 12.71 -12.33
N LEU A 289 4.80 13.68 -13.23
CA LEU A 289 3.72 13.91 -14.20
C LEU A 289 4.33 13.87 -15.60
N GLY A 290 3.65 13.32 -16.59
CA GLY A 290 4.19 13.30 -17.95
C GLY A 290 3.31 12.57 -18.94
N VAL A 291 3.91 12.25 -20.09
CA VAL A 291 3.24 11.54 -21.18
C VAL A 291 4.10 10.34 -21.57
N ASN A 292 3.54 9.15 -21.46
CA ASN A 292 4.15 7.89 -21.89
C ASN A 292 3.03 6.94 -22.30
N GLU A 293 2.72 6.90 -23.60
CA GLU A 293 1.51 6.32 -24.18
C GLU A 293 0.21 7.02 -23.76
N ASP A 294 0.03 7.26 -22.46
CA ASP A 294 -1.05 8.05 -21.84
C ASP A 294 -0.47 9.23 -21.05
N VAL A 295 -1.29 10.24 -20.76
CA VAL A 295 -0.94 11.25 -19.76
C VAL A 295 -1.00 10.62 -18.38
N TYR A 296 0.09 10.66 -17.62
CA TYR A 296 0.16 10.02 -16.32
C TYR A 296 0.58 10.96 -15.20
N ILE A 297 0.01 10.74 -14.02
CA ILE A 297 0.51 11.26 -12.75
C ILE A 297 0.87 10.07 -11.87
N GLN A 298 2.01 10.15 -11.20
CA GLN A 298 2.49 9.15 -10.26
C GLN A 298 2.83 9.82 -8.93
N LYS A 299 2.44 9.18 -7.84
CA LYS A 299 2.78 9.59 -6.48
C LYS A 299 3.36 8.43 -5.70
N TYR A 300 4.17 8.72 -4.70
CA TYR A 300 4.83 7.72 -3.88
C TYR A 300 4.61 7.98 -2.39
N PHE A 301 4.50 6.89 -1.62
CA PHE A 301 4.26 6.92 -0.19
C PHE A 301 5.29 6.07 0.53
N ILE A 302 5.97 6.65 1.51
CA ILE A 302 6.97 5.96 2.32
C ILE A 302 6.39 5.55 3.68
N LYS A 303 6.87 4.41 4.19
CA LYS A 303 6.68 3.80 5.53
C LYS A 303 5.44 2.94 5.66
N ASN A 304 4.28 3.41 5.21
CA ASN A 304 3.03 2.66 5.34
C ASN A 304 2.70 1.95 4.02
N PRO A 305 2.49 0.61 4.04
CA PRO A 305 2.06 -0.08 2.84
C PRO A 305 0.63 0.33 2.50
N ILE A 306 0.47 0.79 1.27
CA ILE A 306 -0.82 0.94 0.60
C ILE A 306 -0.90 -0.19 -0.41
N TYR A 307 -1.92 -1.01 -0.25
CA TYR A 307 -2.21 -2.15 -1.12
C TYR A 307 -3.09 -1.72 -2.29
N PRO A 308 -3.08 -2.48 -3.41
CA PRO A 308 -3.93 -2.20 -4.57
C PRO A 308 -5.41 -1.98 -4.22
N ILE A 309 -6.12 -1.35 -5.15
CA ILE A 309 -7.54 -1.04 -5.00
C ILE A 309 -8.32 -2.32 -4.69
N GLY A 310 -9.17 -2.26 -3.66
CA GLY A 310 -9.96 -3.41 -3.22
C GLY A 310 -9.20 -4.48 -2.41
N ILE A 311 -7.88 -4.35 -2.22
CA ILE A 311 -7.06 -5.36 -1.54
C ILE A 311 -6.81 -5.01 -0.07
N PHE A 312 -7.32 -5.84 0.84
CA PHE A 312 -7.37 -5.59 2.27
C PHE A 312 -6.24 -6.26 3.06
N ASP A 313 -5.67 -5.52 4.01
CA ASP A 313 -4.69 -6.03 4.98
C ASP A 313 -5.38 -6.48 6.28
N PHE A 314 -5.87 -7.72 6.29
CA PHE A 314 -6.59 -8.27 7.45
C PHE A 314 -5.72 -8.42 8.70
N THR A 315 -4.40 -8.32 8.62
CA THR A 315 -3.53 -8.34 9.81
C THR A 315 -3.87 -7.22 10.79
N LYS A 316 -4.41 -6.10 10.29
CA LYS A 316 -4.86 -4.93 11.08
C LYS A 316 -6.23 -5.10 11.72
N LEU A 317 -6.99 -6.14 11.39
CA LEU A 317 -8.37 -6.33 11.82
C LEU A 317 -8.47 -6.87 13.25
N SER A 318 -8.72 -6.05 14.27
CA SER A 318 -8.72 -6.53 15.67
C SER A 318 -9.86 -7.50 15.99
N SER A 319 -11.05 -7.36 15.39
CA SER A 319 -12.23 -8.18 15.68
C SER A 319 -13.19 -8.24 14.49
N LYS A 320 -14.12 -9.20 14.50
CA LYS A 320 -15.15 -9.36 13.45
C LYS A 320 -15.96 -8.08 13.25
N ASN A 321 -16.35 -7.45 14.35
CA ASN A 321 -17.23 -6.28 14.34
C ASN A 321 -16.57 -5.05 13.67
N LYS A 322 -15.24 -5.02 13.58
CA LYS A 322 -14.50 -3.92 12.93
C LYS A 322 -14.21 -4.15 11.45
N LEU A 323 -14.72 -5.23 10.86
CA LEU A 323 -14.45 -5.56 9.44
C LEU A 323 -14.96 -4.46 8.52
N TYR A 324 -16.25 -4.13 8.62
CA TYR A 324 -16.88 -3.14 7.76
C TYR A 324 -16.28 -1.76 7.97
N GLU A 325 -16.02 -1.37 9.23
CA GLU A 325 -15.33 -0.11 9.55
C GLU A 325 -13.94 -0.04 8.88
N TYR A 326 -13.16 -1.12 8.97
CA TYR A 326 -11.85 -1.20 8.33
C TYR A 326 -11.94 -1.08 6.80
N MET A 327 -12.92 -1.78 6.19
CA MET A 327 -13.15 -1.73 4.76
C MET A 327 -13.58 -0.34 4.30
N THR A 328 -14.55 0.29 4.99
CA THR A 328 -15.02 1.66 4.73
C THR A 328 -13.86 2.64 4.75
N ARG A 329 -13.03 2.61 5.81
CA ARG A 329 -11.88 3.51 5.94
C ARG A 329 -10.87 3.33 4.80
N LYS A 330 -10.66 2.09 4.33
CA LYS A 330 -9.76 1.84 3.22
C LYS A 330 -10.33 2.39 1.90
N ILE A 331 -11.60 2.15 1.59
CA ILE A 331 -12.24 2.66 0.37
C ILE A 331 -12.26 4.20 0.37
N GLN A 332 -12.59 4.83 1.51
CA GLN A 332 -12.50 6.29 1.67
C GLN A 332 -11.07 6.80 1.44
N PHE A 333 -10.06 6.11 1.99
CA PHE A 333 -8.67 6.46 1.76
C PHE A 333 -8.28 6.37 0.28
N GLU A 334 -8.73 5.34 -0.42
CA GLU A 334 -8.51 5.21 -1.87
C GLU A 334 -9.20 6.32 -2.67
N LYS A 335 -10.39 6.77 -2.25
CA LYS A 335 -11.05 7.96 -2.81
C LYS A 335 -10.21 9.22 -2.61
N ASP A 336 -9.67 9.41 -1.41
CA ASP A 336 -8.83 10.59 -1.12
C ASP A 336 -7.54 10.59 -1.94
N LEU A 337 -6.93 9.41 -2.15
CA LEU A 337 -5.79 9.27 -3.05
C LEU A 337 -6.18 9.63 -4.49
N PHE A 338 -7.28 9.06 -4.98
CA PHE A 338 -7.78 9.32 -6.32
C PHE A 338 -8.05 10.81 -6.54
N LYS A 339 -8.81 11.45 -5.63
CA LYS A 339 -9.12 12.89 -5.67
C LYS A 339 -7.87 13.76 -5.73
N ARG A 340 -6.88 13.50 -4.87
CA ARG A 340 -5.63 14.27 -4.87
C ARG A 340 -4.81 14.07 -6.15
N SER A 341 -4.92 12.91 -6.79
CA SER A 341 -4.25 12.67 -8.07
C SER A 341 -4.97 13.35 -9.24
N LEU A 342 -6.30 13.49 -9.18
CA LEU A 342 -7.08 14.26 -10.16
C LEU A 342 -6.70 15.74 -10.20
N GLU A 343 -6.32 16.33 -9.07
CA GLU A 343 -5.90 17.74 -9.01
C GLU A 343 -4.75 18.06 -9.99
N TYR A 344 -3.82 17.11 -10.17
CA TYR A 344 -2.67 17.23 -11.07
C TYR A 344 -3.03 17.22 -12.55
N ILE A 345 -4.16 16.63 -12.93
CA ILE A 345 -4.60 16.53 -14.33
C ILE A 345 -5.82 17.41 -14.61
N SER A 346 -6.22 18.24 -13.64
CA SER A 346 -7.41 19.10 -13.73
C SER A 346 -7.36 20.15 -14.85
N PHE A 347 -6.18 20.41 -15.41
CA PHE A 347 -6.00 21.31 -16.55
C PHE A 347 -6.31 20.66 -17.92
N ILE A 348 -6.42 19.33 -17.97
CA ILE A 348 -6.77 18.59 -19.19
C ILE A 348 -8.27 18.73 -19.42
N LYS A 349 -8.67 19.43 -20.48
CA LYS A 349 -10.08 19.62 -20.86
C LYS A 349 -10.53 18.61 -21.90
#